data_AF-A0A0K0JRF2-F1
#
_entry.id   AF-A0A0K0JRF2-F1
#
_cell.length_a   1.000
_cell.length_b   1.000
_cell.length_c   1.000
_cell.angle_alpha   90.00
_cell.angle_beta   90.00
_cell.angle_gamma   90.00
#
_symmetry.space_group_name_H-M   'P 1'
#
loop_
_entity.id
_entity.type
_entity.pdbx_description
1 polymer ?
#
loop_
_entity_poly.entity_id
_entity_poly.type
_entity_poly.pdbx_seq_one_letter_code
_entity_poly.pdbx_strand_id
1 'polypeptide(L)'
;MSSIPSVNQTTRLNINLRERCRMHDLNEAFDDLRVILPYANGTSVRKLSKIATLLLAKNHILMQASAIEEMRRIIHHLQQQLLNISFSSSDMRP
;
A
#
# COMPACT_ATOMS: atom_id res chain seq x y z
N MET A 1 -6.39 -37.63 33.55
CA MET A 1 -6.60 -36.72 34.70
C MET A 1 -6.27 -35.30 34.24
N SER A 2 -7.26 -34.50 33.84
CA SER A 2 -7.03 -33.09 33.54
C SER A 2 -7.17 -32.31 34.85
N SER A 3 -6.06 -31.82 35.40
CA SER A 3 -6.08 -30.94 36.56
C SER A 3 -6.88 -29.68 36.21
N ILE A 4 -7.85 -29.31 37.06
CA ILE A 4 -8.61 -28.07 36.92
C ILE A 4 -7.60 -26.91 36.94
N PRO A 5 -7.56 -26.06 35.90
CA PRO A 5 -6.67 -24.92 35.89
C PRO A 5 -6.97 -24.01 37.08
N SER A 6 -5.93 -23.60 37.81
CA SER A 6 -6.09 -22.59 38.84
C SER A 6 -6.60 -21.27 38.23
N VAL A 7 -7.27 -20.43 39.03
CA VAL A 7 -7.79 -19.12 38.55
C VAL A 7 -6.68 -18.31 37.86
N ASN A 8 -5.46 -18.30 38.42
CA ASN A 8 -4.30 -17.65 37.82
C ASN A 8 -3.90 -18.25 36.46
N GLN A 9 -3.96 -19.57 36.33
CA GLN A 9 -3.69 -20.26 35.07
C GLN A 9 -4.72 -19.88 34.01
N THR A 10 -6.01 -19.85 34.36
CA THR A 10 -7.10 -19.43 33.46
C THR A 10 -6.90 -17.99 32.98
N THR A 11 -6.57 -17.06 33.88
CA THR A 11 -6.29 -15.67 33.50
C THR A 11 -5.13 -15.56 32.52
N ARG A 12 -4.01 -16.27 32.76
CA ARG A 12 -2.86 -16.29 31.85
C ARG A 12 -3.23 -16.88 30.48
N LEU A 13 -4.00 -17.96 30.46
CA LEU A 13 -4.47 -18.58 29.21
C LEU A 13 -5.37 -17.63 28.41
N ASN A 14 -6.26 -16.90 29.08
CA ASN A 14 -7.12 -15.90 28.45
C ASN A 14 -6.33 -14.73 27.86
N ILE A 15 -5.29 -14.25 28.55
CA ILE A 15 -4.39 -13.21 28.02
C ILE A 15 -3.65 -13.71 26.78
N ASN A 16 -3.09 -14.92 26.84
CA ASN A 16 -2.38 -15.52 25.70
C ASN A 16 -3.30 -15.74 24.49
N LEU A 17 -4.57 -16.11 24.72
CA LEU A 17 -5.56 -16.22 23.65
C LEU A 17 -5.80 -14.86 22.99
N ARG A 18 -6.04 -13.81 23.79
CA ARG A 18 -6.23 -12.45 23.27
C ARG A 18 -5.05 -11.97 22.44
N GLU A 19 -3.82 -12.21 22.90
CA GLU A 19 -2.63 -11.80 22.17
C GLU A 19 -2.46 -12.56 20.85
N ARG A 20 -2.84 -13.84 20.80
CA ARG A 20 -2.88 -14.60 19.54
C ARG A 20 -3.90 -14.00 18.57
N CYS A 21 -5.11 -13.70 19.02
CA CYS A 21 -6.12 -13.03 18.18
C CYS A 21 -5.58 -11.71 17.61
N ARG A 22 -5.01 -10.86 18.47
CA ARG A 22 -4.40 -9.59 18.04
C ARG A 22 -3.32 -9.78 16.96
N MET A 23 -2.51 -10.83 17.08
CA MET A 23 -1.49 -11.15 16.07
C MET A 23 -2.10 -11.66 14.77
N HIS A 24 -3.22 -12.38 14.83
CA HIS A 24 -3.97 -12.81 13.64
C HIS A 24 -4.51 -11.59 12.88
N ASP A 25 -5.20 -10.67 13.57
CA ASP A 25 -5.74 -9.44 12.96
C ASP A 25 -4.62 -8.61 12.31
N LEU A 26 -3.47 -8.50 12.98
CA LEU A 26 -2.30 -7.81 12.43
C LEU A 26 -1.80 -8.50 11.15
N ASN A 27 -1.73 -9.84 11.14
CA ASN A 27 -1.25 -10.57 9.98
C ASN A 27 -2.22 -10.49 8.80
N GLU A 28 -3.53 -10.46 9.06
CA GLU A 28 -4.57 -10.24 8.07
C GLU A 28 -4.43 -8.86 7.41
N ALA A 29 -4.28 -7.80 8.20
CA ALA A 29 -4.00 -6.46 7.67
C ALA A 29 -2.72 -6.39 6.81
N PHE A 30 -1.70 -7.16 7.18
CA PHE A 30 -0.49 -7.31 6.36
C PHE A 30 -0.75 -8.06 5.05
N ASP A 31 -1.67 -9.02 5.03
CA ASP A 31 -2.04 -9.76 3.82
C ASP A 31 -2.85 -8.90 2.87
N ASP A 32 -3.82 -8.14 3.39
CA ASP A 32 -4.57 -7.15 2.60
C ASP A 32 -3.65 -6.10 1.97
N LEU A 33 -2.65 -5.63 2.73
CA LEU A 33 -1.64 -4.72 2.20
C LEU A 33 -0.87 -5.37 1.05
N ARG A 34 -0.50 -6.65 1.13
CA ARG A 34 0.23 -7.33 0.03
C ARG A 34 -0.61 -7.46 -1.23
N VAL A 35 -1.93 -7.55 -1.13
CA VAL A 35 -2.82 -7.66 -2.31
C VAL A 35 -2.63 -6.45 -3.25
N ILE A 36 -2.47 -5.25 -2.70
CA ILE A 36 -2.37 -4.02 -3.49
C ILE A 36 -0.93 -3.66 -3.90
N LEU A 37 0.08 -4.31 -3.32
CA LEU A 37 1.48 -3.97 -3.60
C LEU A 37 1.98 -4.63 -4.88
N PRO A 38 2.67 -3.88 -5.76
CA PRO A 38 3.26 -4.45 -6.96
C PRO A 38 4.31 -5.49 -6.57
N TYR A 39 4.37 -6.59 -7.33
CA TYR A 39 5.32 -7.71 -7.14
C TYR A 39 5.14 -8.53 -5.85
N ALA A 40 4.14 -8.25 -5.01
CA ALA A 40 3.92 -9.00 -3.78
C ALA A 40 3.24 -10.37 -3.99
N ASN A 41 2.50 -10.55 -5.09
CA ASN A 41 1.59 -11.70 -5.32
C ASN A 41 2.03 -12.64 -6.46
N GLY A 42 3.31 -12.67 -6.83
CA GLY A 42 3.76 -13.57 -7.89
C GLY A 42 3.66 -15.04 -7.48
N THR A 43 3.23 -15.91 -8.38
CA THR A 43 3.14 -17.38 -8.16
C THR A 43 4.46 -18.02 -7.75
N SER A 44 5.58 -17.43 -8.19
CA SER A 44 6.94 -17.81 -7.83
C SER A 44 7.52 -17.03 -6.64
N VAL A 45 6.80 -16.03 -6.14
CA VAL A 45 7.31 -15.10 -5.13
C VAL A 45 6.91 -15.59 -3.75
N ARG A 46 7.93 -15.89 -2.92
CA ARG A 46 7.72 -16.22 -1.51
C ARG A 46 7.03 -15.04 -0.81
N LYS A 47 6.03 -15.33 0.03
CA LYS A 47 5.34 -14.33 0.87
C LYS A 47 6.35 -13.41 1.57
N LEU A 48 6.19 -12.10 1.37
CA LEU A 48 7.09 -11.09 1.91
C LEU A 48 7.04 -11.09 3.45
N SER A 49 8.20 -10.90 4.09
CA SER A 49 8.25 -10.66 5.54
C SER A 49 7.50 -9.37 5.90
N LYS A 50 7.15 -9.19 7.19
CA LYS A 50 6.47 -7.96 7.66
C LYS A 50 7.29 -6.71 7.32
N ILE A 51 8.60 -6.73 7.59
CA ILE A 51 9.51 -5.64 7.28
C ILE A 51 9.57 -5.37 5.78
N ALA A 52 9.72 -6.42 4.96
CA ALA A 52 9.76 -6.28 3.51
C ALA A 52 8.45 -5.70 2.95
N THR A 53 7.31 -6.09 3.52
CA THR A 53 5.99 -5.57 3.13
C THR A 53 5.88 -4.07 3.42
N LEU A 54 6.30 -3.62 4.61
CA LEU A 54 6.30 -2.19 4.96
C LEU A 54 7.24 -1.37 4.09
N LEU A 55 8.44 -1.89 3.80
CA LEU A 55 9.41 -1.22 2.94
C LEU A 55 8.87 -1.08 1.51
N LEU A 56 8.27 -2.14 0.97
CA LEU A 56 7.67 -2.13 -0.35
C LEU A 56 6.48 -1.15 -0.41
N ALA A 57 5.63 -1.13 0.63
CA ALA A 57 4.52 -0.17 0.73
C ALA A 57 5.00 1.28 0.74
N LYS A 58 6.01 1.60 1.57
CA LYS A 58 6.63 2.93 1.59
C LYS A 58 7.14 3.33 0.21
N ASN A 59 7.89 2.44 -0.45
CA ASN A 59 8.45 2.73 -1.76
C ASN A 59 7.36 2.91 -2.82
N HIS A 60 6.30 2.09 -2.74
CA HIS A 60 5.16 2.20 -3.64
C HIS A 60 4.46 3.56 -3.52
N ILE A 61 4.19 4.03 -2.29
CA ILE A 61 3.61 5.36 -2.05
C ILE A 61 4.49 6.47 -2.63
N LEU A 62 5.81 6.41 -2.41
CA LEU A 62 6.74 7.41 -2.95
C LEU A 62 6.75 7.42 -4.48
N MET A 63 6.76 6.25 -5.12
CA MET A 63 6.68 6.13 -6.57
C MET A 63 5.36 6.69 -7.11
N GLN A 64 4.23 6.38 -6.47
CA GLN A 64 2.92 6.93 -6.85
C GLN A 64 2.89 8.46 -6.74
N ALA A 65 3.43 9.03 -5.66
CA ALA A 65 3.51 10.48 -5.49
C ALA A 65 4.33 11.15 -6.60
N SER A 66 5.49 10.57 -6.94
CA SER A 66 6.32 11.06 -8.05
C SER A 66 5.61 10.96 -9.40
N ALA A 67 4.90 9.85 -9.65
CA ALA A 67 4.14 9.67 -10.88
C ALA A 67 3.00 10.68 -11.02
N ILE A 68 2.32 11.01 -9.92
CA ILE A 68 1.28 12.04 -9.88
C ILE A 68 1.84 13.42 -10.23
N GLU A 69 2.99 13.77 -9.67
CA GLU A 69 3.64 15.05 -9.98
C GLU A 69 4.07 15.14 -11.45
N GLU A 70 4.63 14.05 -12.00
CA GLU A 70 5.01 14.01 -13.41
C GLU A 70 3.79 14.12 -14.33
N MET A 71 2.69 13.41 -14.02
CA MET A 71 1.45 13.53 -14.77
C MET A 71 0.90 14.96 -14.75
N ARG A 72 0.97 15.66 -13.60
CA ARG A 72 0.56 17.08 -13.50
C ARG A 72 1.41 17.97 -14.41
N ARG A 73 2.73 17.75 -14.46
CA ARG A 73 3.63 18.50 -15.35
C ARG A 73 3.32 18.26 -16.83
N ILE A 74 3.10 17.00 -17.21
CA ILE A 74 2.72 16.63 -18.58
C ILE A 74 1.41 17.30 -18.97
N ILE A 75 0.38 17.25 -18.11
CA ILE A 75 -0.91 17.92 -18.35
C ILE A 75 -0.70 19.42 -18.54
N HIS A 76 0.08 20.08 -17.68
CA HIS A 76 0.37 21.50 -17.81
C HIS A 76 1.09 21.81 -19.13
N HIS A 77 2.08 21.02 -19.52
CA HIS A 77 2.80 21.19 -20.78
C HIS A 77 1.85 21.06 -21.98
N LEU A 78 1.01 20.03 -22.01
CA LEU A 78 0.01 19.81 -23.07
C LEU A 78 -0.99 20.99 -23.15
N GLN A 79 -1.43 21.52 -22.01
CA GLN A 79 -2.29 22.71 -21.98
C GLN A 79 -1.60 23.94 -22.60
N GLN A 80 -0.33 24.17 -22.28
CA GLN A 80 0.43 25.27 -22.90
C GLN A 80 0.62 25.07 -24.42
N GLN A 81 0.87 23.85 -24.86
CA GLN A 81 0.96 23.52 -26.29
C GLN A 81 -0.35 23.79 -27.03
N LEU A 82 -1.49 23.39 -26.46
CA LEU A 82 -2.81 23.64 -27.04
C LEU A 82 -3.11 25.14 -27.15
N LEU A 83 -2.77 25.93 -26.13
CA LEU A 83 -2.90 27.39 -26.18
C LEU A 83 -2.05 27.97 -27.32
N ASN A 84 -0.78 27.59 -27.42
CA ASN A 84 0.11 28.08 -28.47
C ASN A 84 -0.40 27.78 -29.90
N ILE A 85 -0.96 26.58 -30.12
CA ILE A 85 -1.56 26.21 -31.42
C ILE A 85 -2.75 27.13 -31.75
N SER A 86 -3.63 27.40 -30.77
CA SER A 86 -4.79 28.26 -30.95
C SER A 86 -4.43 29.71 -31.29
N PHE A 87 -3.36 30.27 -30.68
CA PHE A 87 -2.87 31.60 -31.01
C PHE A 87 -2.27 31.65 -32.43
N SER A 88 -1.48 30.64 -32.84
CA SER A 88 -0.89 30.61 -34.19
C SER A 88 -1.94 30.57 -35.32
N SER A 89 -3.11 29.97 -35.05
CA SER A 89 -4.21 29.92 -36.03
C SER A 89 -4.95 31.26 -36.14
N SER A 90 -4.89 32.10 -35.10
CA SER A 90 -5.57 33.40 -35.03
C SER A 90 -4.80 34.49 -35.79
N ASP A 91 -3.46 34.47 -35.71
CA ASP A 91 -2.59 35.45 -36.37
C ASP A 91 -2.45 35.21 -37.89
N MET A 92 -2.96 34.09 -38.39
CA MET A 92 -2.99 33.75 -39.83
C MET A 92 -4.26 34.25 -40.54
N ARG A 93 -5.01 35.18 -39.95
CA ARG A 93 -6.12 35.84 -40.65
C ARG A 93 -5.59 37.14 -41.30
N PRO A 94 -5.64 37.25 -42.64
CA PRO A 94 -5.07 38.37 -43.38
C PRO A 94 -5.77 39.70 -43.08
#